data_AF-A0A0T9U8X3-F1
#
_entry.id   AF-A0A0T9U8X3-F1
#
_cell.length_a   1.000
_cell.length_b   1.000
_cell.length_c   1.000
_cell.angle_alpha   90.00
_cell.angle_beta   90.00
_cell.angle_gamma   90.00
#
_symmetry.space_group_name_H-M   'P 1'
#
loop_
_entity.id
_entity.type
_entity.pdbx_description
1 polymer ?
#
loop_
_entity_poly.entity_id
_entity_poly.type
_entity_poly.pdbx_seq_one_letter_code
_entity_poly.pdbx_strand_id
1 'polypeptide(L)'
;MTHRILPAVNIFSNIKRLSNNFSETKLSKIKQPQQTDFNCFEEKKLDNIISELERVFNYNDDYGKNSSIYMQLWDEINKSENHRNHVLWEAQANKGKRSDALCVFLVDLSRLRVEESILYKPEKEKVKDIRRTELCEEVLRKFVARGVQAEIDAIADMKINSPHWNGNEELKKQESTLSLVSYILGLTTNKKDGAKDRLGMGPIASVIGDVVNNARSFLKLHIHSNQPNIDVLHRITDSYYRCYCEKEKLPNEQLIDNVIKEVRASVSRSNFASAKGLPSSIDPESSAYRMISKTILDPAISVMYQRQMTSKILSNVHRENNGEKKKTTVEIQKEYLATDETLDLKSSQIYKDVKNYLLSINENLTEDDISSCAKNYYEFFREKYFLDVHSLVQLEPFQSVNGIQNKRNGIIFDR
;
A
#
# COMPACT_ATOMS: atom_id res chain seq x y z
N MET A 1 -34.48 -24.33 21.62
CA MET A 1 -33.94 -23.49 22.71
C MET A 1 -33.80 -22.09 22.18
N THR A 2 -34.68 -21.21 22.64
CA THR A 2 -34.83 -19.80 22.27
C THR A 2 -33.88 -18.96 23.12
N HIS A 3 -32.95 -18.23 22.49
CA HIS A 3 -32.23 -17.15 23.15
C HIS A 3 -32.62 -15.80 22.55
N ARG A 4 -33.09 -14.96 23.47
CA ARG A 4 -33.64 -13.62 23.29
C ARG A 4 -32.55 -12.62 22.91
N ILE A 5 -32.84 -11.80 21.93
CA ILE A 5 -32.14 -10.55 21.62
C ILE A 5 -32.64 -9.49 22.62
N LEU A 6 -31.71 -8.89 23.36
CA LEU A 6 -31.96 -7.67 24.15
C LEU A 6 -31.73 -6.45 23.22
N PRO A 7 -32.69 -5.53 23.08
CA PRO A 7 -32.48 -4.30 22.31
C PRO A 7 -31.76 -3.24 23.15
N ALA A 8 -30.72 -2.64 22.57
CA ALA A 8 -30.05 -1.48 23.12
C ALA A 8 -31.01 -0.28 23.17
N VAL A 9 -30.99 0.40 24.30
CA VAL A 9 -31.90 1.47 24.70
C VAL A 9 -31.66 2.74 23.88
N ASN A 10 -32.74 3.22 23.27
CA ASN A 10 -32.93 4.56 22.72
C ASN A 10 -32.61 5.64 23.77
N ILE A 11 -31.63 6.48 23.49
CA ILE A 11 -31.50 7.81 24.12
C ILE A 11 -31.49 8.79 22.95
N PHE A 12 -32.23 9.91 23.10
CA PHE A 12 -32.58 10.92 22.09
C PHE A 12 -33.90 10.70 21.33
N SER A 13 -35.01 10.72 22.05
CA SER A 13 -36.28 11.19 21.50
C SER A 13 -37.03 12.05 22.53
N ASN A 14 -36.69 13.33 22.58
CA ASN A 14 -37.58 14.38 23.08
C ASN A 14 -37.12 15.72 22.50
N ILE A 15 -37.76 16.15 21.42
CA ILE A 15 -38.38 17.47 21.25
C ILE A 15 -39.27 17.36 20.02
N LYS A 16 -40.57 17.52 20.27
CA LYS A 16 -41.67 17.45 19.32
C LYS A 16 -42.05 18.88 18.95
N ARG A 17 -42.21 19.12 17.64
CA ARG A 17 -43.07 20.13 16.98
C ARG A 17 -42.87 21.61 17.37
N LEU A 18 -42.56 22.41 16.35
CA LEU A 18 -43.36 23.60 16.00
C LEU A 18 -43.05 24.07 14.56
N SER A 19 -44.13 24.28 13.79
CA SER A 19 -44.25 25.18 12.61
C SER A 19 -43.41 24.83 11.36
N ASN A 20 -43.93 24.09 10.38
CA ASN A 20 -44.78 24.58 9.28
C ASN A 20 -44.84 26.11 9.14
N ASN A 21 -44.09 26.64 8.17
CA ASN A 21 -44.55 27.64 7.20
C ASN A 21 -43.57 27.67 6.02
N PHE A 22 -43.92 26.92 4.96
CA PHE A 22 -43.40 27.17 3.63
C PHE A 22 -43.88 28.55 3.18
N SER A 23 -42.95 29.45 2.93
CA SER A 23 -43.19 30.62 2.07
C SER A 23 -42.02 30.73 1.11
N GLU A 24 -42.32 30.43 -0.16
CA GLU A 24 -41.45 30.72 -1.30
C GLU A 24 -41.04 32.19 -1.25
N THR A 25 -39.75 32.44 -1.02
CA THR A 25 -39.19 33.78 -1.16
C THR A 25 -38.02 33.71 -2.13
N LYS A 26 -38.34 34.16 -3.36
CA LYS A 26 -37.51 34.57 -4.50
C LYS A 26 -35.99 34.40 -4.36
N LEU A 27 -35.41 33.75 -5.39
CA LEU A 27 -34.00 33.82 -5.77
C LEU A 27 -33.44 35.23 -5.53
N SER A 28 -32.63 35.36 -4.48
CA SER A 28 -31.72 36.49 -4.31
C SER A 28 -30.31 35.93 -4.38
N LYS A 29 -29.46 36.62 -5.15
CA LYS A 29 -28.07 36.28 -5.48
C LYS A 29 -27.38 35.61 -4.29
N ILE A 30 -26.81 34.42 -4.54
CA ILE A 30 -25.89 33.74 -3.65
C ILE A 30 -24.81 34.75 -3.25
N LYS A 31 -24.92 35.32 -2.05
CA LYS A 31 -23.78 35.92 -1.39
C LYS A 31 -22.85 34.75 -1.08
N GLN A 32 -21.61 34.84 -1.54
CA GLN A 32 -20.53 34.01 -1.01
C GLN A 32 -20.66 33.98 0.53
N PRO A 33 -20.50 32.82 1.18
CA PRO A 33 -20.43 32.78 2.63
C PRO A 33 -19.32 33.76 3.02
N GLN A 34 -19.66 34.77 3.83
CA GLN A 34 -18.67 35.63 4.46
C GLN A 34 -17.66 34.70 5.15
N GLN A 35 -16.39 34.85 4.79
CA GLN A 35 -15.28 34.40 5.63
C GLN A 35 -15.62 34.86 7.04
N THR A 36 -15.85 33.92 7.96
CA THR A 36 -15.71 34.21 9.38
C THR A 36 -14.25 34.60 9.54
N ASP A 37 -14.00 35.92 9.56
CA ASP A 37 -12.67 36.52 9.56
C ASP A 37 -11.89 35.95 10.74
N PHE A 38 -10.99 35.03 10.40
CA PHE A 38 -9.86 34.72 11.24
C PHE A 38 -9.11 36.04 11.41
N ASN A 39 -8.84 36.46 12.65
CA ASN A 39 -8.18 37.73 12.86
C ASN A 39 -6.81 37.70 12.17
N CYS A 40 -6.54 38.60 11.23
CA CYS A 40 -5.36 38.56 10.35
C CYS A 40 -4.02 38.48 11.13
N PHE A 41 -4.01 38.96 12.38
CA PHE A 41 -2.85 38.88 13.28
C PHE A 41 -2.62 37.47 13.85
N GLU A 42 -3.70 36.76 14.20
CA GLU A 42 -3.64 35.38 14.69
C GLU A 42 -3.27 34.41 13.57
N GLU A 43 -3.79 34.66 12.36
CA GLU A 43 -3.44 33.90 11.15
C GLU A 43 -1.95 34.05 10.80
N LYS A 44 -1.42 35.29 10.78
CA LYS A 44 0.01 35.55 10.54
C LYS A 44 0.93 34.90 11.59
N LYS A 45 0.49 34.82 12.84
CA LYS A 45 1.25 34.19 13.91
C LYS A 45 1.31 32.67 13.73
N LEU A 46 0.18 32.05 13.42
CA LEU A 46 0.11 30.64 13.04
C LEU A 46 0.96 30.37 11.79
N ASP A 47 0.87 31.19 10.76
CA ASP A 47 1.65 31.04 9.53
C ASP A 47 3.16 31.07 9.78
N ASN A 48 3.63 32.00 10.62
CA ASN A 48 5.05 32.06 10.98
C ASN A 48 5.48 30.80 11.75
N ILE A 49 4.66 30.35 12.69
CA ILE A 49 4.91 29.16 13.50
C ILE A 49 4.89 27.88 12.63
N ILE A 50 3.97 27.77 11.67
CA ILE A 50 3.90 26.68 10.70
C ILE A 50 5.11 26.68 9.77
N SER A 51 5.54 27.86 9.33
CA SER A 51 6.73 28.01 8.48
C SER A 51 8.00 27.62 9.23
N GLU A 52 8.09 27.93 10.53
CA GLU A 52 9.16 27.45 11.39
C GLU A 52 9.14 25.94 11.56
N LEU A 53 7.96 25.34 11.76
CA LEU A 53 7.78 23.87 11.81
C LEU A 53 8.29 23.21 10.52
N GLU A 54 7.89 23.72 9.35
CA GLU A 54 8.38 23.22 8.06
C GLU A 54 9.90 23.37 7.91
N ARG A 55 10.47 24.49 8.37
CA ARG A 55 11.93 24.74 8.29
C ARG A 55 12.74 23.75 9.12
N VAL A 56 12.24 23.37 10.30
CA VAL A 56 12.91 22.41 11.19
C VAL A 56 12.49 20.96 10.94
N PHE A 57 11.56 20.74 10.01
CA PHE A 57 11.06 19.42 9.66
C PHE A 57 12.10 18.62 8.88
N ASN A 58 12.55 17.51 9.47
CA ASN A 58 13.42 16.54 8.83
C ASN A 58 12.87 15.12 9.02
N TYR A 59 12.54 14.46 7.91
CA TYR A 59 12.04 13.09 7.89
C TYR A 59 13.01 12.07 8.51
N ASN A 60 14.31 12.41 8.58
CA ASN A 60 15.37 11.51 9.04
C ASN A 60 15.74 11.69 10.53
N ASP A 61 15.27 12.75 11.21
CA ASP A 61 15.64 12.99 12.60
C ASP A 61 14.74 12.21 13.57
N ASP A 62 15.33 11.70 14.66
CA ASP A 62 14.56 11.23 15.81
C ASP A 62 14.06 12.46 16.58
N TYR A 63 12.76 12.69 16.45
CA TYR A 63 11.99 13.85 16.94
C TYR A 63 12.14 14.22 18.42
N GLY A 64 12.84 13.42 19.21
CA GLY A 64 13.09 13.65 20.64
C GLY A 64 13.82 14.97 20.97
N LYS A 65 14.24 15.75 19.97
CA LYS A 65 14.96 17.04 20.16
C LYS A 65 14.08 18.30 20.06
N ASN A 66 12.84 18.22 19.56
CA ASN A 66 12.01 19.39 19.27
C ASN A 66 10.71 19.49 20.12
N SER A 67 10.60 18.72 21.20
CA SER A 67 9.36 18.62 22.02
C SER A 67 8.84 19.96 22.54
N SER A 68 9.72 20.92 22.85
CA SER A 68 9.32 22.25 23.33
C SER A 68 8.58 23.06 22.27
N ILE A 69 9.00 23.00 21.01
CA ILE A 69 8.36 23.68 19.89
C ILE A 69 7.00 23.04 19.61
N TYR A 70 6.91 21.71 19.68
CA TYR A 70 5.67 20.96 19.43
C TYR A 70 4.58 21.28 20.45
N MET A 71 4.94 21.33 21.74
CA MET A 71 4.00 21.72 22.79
C MET A 71 3.53 23.18 22.63
N GLN A 72 4.43 24.11 22.30
CA GLN A 72 4.07 25.51 22.06
C GLN A 72 3.12 25.69 20.87
N LEU A 73 3.41 25.01 19.77
CA LEU A 73 2.55 24.94 18.59
C LEU A 73 1.14 24.46 18.94
N TRP A 74 1.04 23.43 19.75
CA TRP A 74 -0.24 22.84 20.11
C TRP A 74 -1.06 23.68 21.06
N ASP A 75 -0.40 24.29 22.04
CA ASP A 75 -1.04 25.28 22.89
C ASP A 75 -1.61 26.42 22.04
N GLU A 76 -0.86 26.88 21.02
CA GLU A 76 -1.37 27.89 20.08
C GLU A 76 -2.56 27.39 19.26
N ILE A 77 -2.48 26.18 18.69
CA ILE A 77 -3.53 25.58 17.85
C ILE A 77 -4.82 25.35 18.63
N ASN A 78 -4.72 25.05 19.92
CA ASN A 78 -5.88 24.77 20.78
C ASN A 78 -6.43 26.01 21.49
N LYS A 79 -5.89 27.20 21.27
CA LYS A 79 -6.44 28.45 21.84
C LYS A 79 -7.87 28.72 21.38
N SER A 80 -8.23 28.33 20.16
CA SER A 80 -9.61 28.41 19.69
C SER A 80 -9.91 27.38 18.59
N GLU A 81 -11.20 27.11 18.39
CA GLU A 81 -11.66 26.21 17.33
C GLU A 81 -11.21 26.67 15.94
N ASN A 82 -11.17 27.98 15.72
CA ASN A 82 -10.69 28.55 14.47
C ASN A 82 -9.23 28.11 14.22
N HIS A 83 -8.31 28.30 15.18
CA HIS A 83 -6.90 27.92 15.03
C HIS A 83 -6.74 26.44 14.66
N ARG A 84 -7.45 25.55 15.36
CA ARG A 84 -7.47 24.12 15.06
C ARG A 84 -7.99 23.84 13.65
N ASN A 85 -9.07 24.50 13.25
CA ASN A 85 -9.67 24.32 11.93
C ASN A 85 -8.74 24.81 10.81
N HIS A 86 -8.04 25.92 11.01
CA HIS A 86 -7.06 26.45 10.05
C HIS A 86 -5.87 25.48 9.87
N VAL A 87 -5.32 24.94 10.95
CA VAL A 87 -4.23 23.96 10.85
C VAL A 87 -4.69 22.68 10.16
N LEU A 88 -5.87 22.16 10.50
CA LEU A 88 -6.43 20.99 9.80
C LEU A 88 -6.65 21.28 8.31
N TRP A 89 -7.09 22.48 7.96
CA TRP A 89 -7.30 22.92 6.58
C TRP A 89 -5.99 22.95 5.80
N GLU A 90 -4.91 23.48 6.39
CA GLU A 90 -3.59 23.53 5.76
C GLU A 90 -2.91 22.15 5.69
N ALA A 91 -3.08 21.30 6.71
CA ALA A 91 -2.57 19.94 6.73
C ALA A 91 -3.16 19.09 5.59
N GLN A 92 -4.48 19.11 5.41
CA GLN A 92 -5.15 18.32 4.37
C GLN A 92 -4.97 18.86 2.94
N ALA A 93 -4.44 20.09 2.79
CA ALA A 93 -4.33 20.77 1.51
C ALA A 93 -3.30 20.15 0.55
N ASN A 94 -2.43 19.24 1.03
CA ASN A 94 -1.41 18.55 0.25
C ASN A 94 -0.47 19.51 -0.52
N LYS A 95 -0.06 20.60 0.11
CA LYS A 95 0.82 21.65 -0.43
C LYS A 95 2.31 21.32 -0.21
N GLY A 96 2.70 20.05 -0.40
CA GLY A 96 4.09 19.60 -0.23
C GLY A 96 4.56 19.52 1.23
N LYS A 97 5.83 19.87 1.48
CA LYS A 97 6.50 19.65 2.77
C LYS A 97 5.80 20.31 3.96
N ARG A 98 5.22 21.51 3.78
CA ARG A 98 4.42 22.19 4.80
C ARG A 98 3.25 21.34 5.28
N SER A 99 2.44 20.82 4.36
CA SER A 99 1.29 19.97 4.70
C SER A 99 1.75 18.67 5.35
N ASP A 100 2.83 18.07 4.84
CA ASP A 100 3.42 16.86 5.43
C ASP A 100 3.89 17.07 6.87
N ALA A 101 4.62 18.16 7.12
CA ALA A 101 5.09 18.52 8.45
C ALA A 101 3.92 18.69 9.42
N LEU A 102 2.83 19.33 8.99
CA LEU A 102 1.62 19.49 9.79
C LEU A 102 0.91 18.18 10.06
N CYS A 103 0.78 17.29 9.07
CA CYS A 103 0.22 15.96 9.27
C CYS A 103 1.03 15.15 10.29
N VAL A 104 2.36 15.17 10.19
CA VAL A 104 3.26 14.52 11.16
C VAL A 104 3.10 15.10 12.55
N PHE A 105 3.13 16.43 12.66
CA PHE A 105 2.90 17.14 13.91
C PHE A 105 1.60 16.74 14.59
N LEU A 106 0.50 16.72 13.83
CA LEU A 106 -0.83 16.38 14.34
C LEU A 106 -0.87 14.94 14.89
N VAL A 107 -0.30 13.98 14.18
CA VAL A 107 -0.28 12.56 14.62
C VAL A 107 0.62 12.36 15.83
N ASP A 108 1.87 12.81 15.77
CA ASP A 108 2.86 12.57 16.82
C ASP A 108 2.45 13.22 18.14
N LEU A 109 1.85 14.41 18.09
CA LEU A 109 1.47 15.11 19.30
C LEU A 109 0.15 14.64 19.91
N SER A 110 -0.83 14.27 19.08
CA SER A 110 -2.01 13.55 19.57
C SER A 110 -1.60 12.25 20.27
N ARG A 111 -0.59 11.56 19.75
CA ARG A 111 -0.05 10.34 20.36
C ARG A 111 0.58 10.60 21.73
N LEU A 112 1.47 11.58 21.83
CA LEU A 112 2.09 11.97 23.10
C LEU A 112 1.04 12.23 24.18
N ARG A 113 -0.08 12.87 23.84
CA ARG A 113 -1.17 13.10 24.80
C ARG A 113 -1.92 11.84 25.23
N VAL A 114 -2.16 10.92 24.30
CA VAL A 114 -2.75 9.61 24.63
C VAL A 114 -1.81 8.84 25.56
N GLU A 115 -0.50 8.90 25.32
CA GLU A 115 0.53 8.22 26.11
C GLU A 115 0.84 8.88 27.47
N GLU A 116 0.70 10.21 27.58
CA GLU A 116 0.86 10.97 28.83
C GLU A 116 -0.41 10.99 29.70
N SER A 117 -1.53 10.47 29.18
CA SER A 117 -2.78 10.34 29.92
C SER A 117 -2.62 9.42 31.13
N ILE A 118 -3.12 9.85 32.29
CA ILE A 118 -3.09 9.07 33.56
C ILE A 118 -3.77 7.69 33.40
N LEU A 119 -4.64 7.56 32.39
CA LEU A 119 -5.39 6.34 32.06
C LEU A 119 -4.60 5.33 31.21
N TYR A 120 -3.44 5.71 30.66
CA TYR A 120 -2.64 4.85 29.79
C TYR A 120 -1.16 4.92 30.20
N LYS A 121 -0.66 3.87 30.86
CA LYS A 121 0.78 3.72 31.15
C LYS A 121 1.37 2.70 30.19
N PRO A 122 1.95 3.11 29.06
CA PRO A 122 2.68 2.16 28.23
C PRO A 122 3.96 1.75 28.96
N GLU A 123 4.29 0.45 28.88
CA GLU A 123 5.60 -0.05 29.29
C GLU A 123 6.68 0.62 28.41
N LYS A 124 7.54 1.43 29.02
CA LYS A 124 8.55 2.29 28.34
C LYS A 124 9.48 1.57 27.37
N GLU A 125 9.62 0.25 27.44
CA GLU A 125 10.49 -0.55 26.56
C GLU A 125 9.84 -0.94 25.21
N LYS A 126 8.53 -0.70 25.00
CA LYS A 126 7.80 -1.13 23.78
C LYS A 126 7.63 -0.05 22.69
N VAL A 127 8.01 1.20 22.92
CA VAL A 127 7.67 2.33 22.03
C VAL A 127 8.40 2.28 20.68
N LYS A 128 9.57 1.63 20.60
CA LYS A 128 10.35 1.54 19.34
C LYS A 128 9.75 0.58 18.30
N ASP A 129 8.87 -0.34 18.68
CA ASP A 129 8.29 -1.35 17.77
C ASP A 129 6.83 -1.05 17.33
N ILE A 130 6.24 0.02 17.84
CA ILE A 130 4.83 0.33 17.57
C ILE A 130 4.65 1.05 16.23
N ARG A 131 5.51 2.04 15.88
CA ARG A 131 5.29 2.88 14.68
C ARG A 131 5.23 2.05 13.39
N ARG A 132 6.21 1.16 13.16
CA ARG A 132 6.20 0.29 11.97
C ARG A 132 4.93 -0.56 11.91
N THR A 133 4.55 -1.15 13.03
CA THR A 133 3.33 -1.98 13.14
C THR A 133 2.07 -1.19 12.78
N GLU A 134 1.92 0.01 13.32
CA GLU A 134 0.78 0.88 13.05
C GLU A 134 0.75 1.39 11.61
N LEU A 135 1.91 1.71 11.04
CA LEU A 135 2.02 2.09 9.62
C LEU A 135 1.60 0.93 8.72
N CYS A 136 2.09 -0.29 8.98
CA CYS A 136 1.66 -1.48 8.26
C CYS A 136 0.13 -1.67 8.34
N GLU A 137 -0.43 -1.52 9.54
CA GLU A 137 -1.86 -1.61 9.80
C GLU A 137 -2.68 -0.55 9.05
N GLU A 138 -2.21 0.69 8.99
CA GLU A 138 -2.89 1.78 8.30
C GLU A 138 -2.85 1.60 6.78
N VAL A 139 -1.72 1.13 6.25
CA VAL A 139 -1.56 0.80 4.83
C VAL A 139 -2.39 -0.40 4.44
N LEU A 140 -2.45 -1.43 5.28
CA LEU A 140 -3.28 -2.60 5.03
C LEU A 140 -4.76 -2.19 4.93
N ARG A 141 -5.22 -1.24 5.75
CA ARG A 141 -6.56 -0.66 5.65
C ARG A 141 -6.72 0.20 4.39
N LYS A 142 -5.71 0.99 4.00
CA LYS A 142 -5.68 1.69 2.69
C LYS A 142 -5.88 0.70 1.55
N PHE A 143 -5.06 -0.35 1.54
CA PHE A 143 -5.01 -1.35 0.50
C PHE A 143 -6.34 -2.09 0.38
N VAL A 144 -6.86 -2.63 1.49
CA VAL A 144 -8.02 -3.51 1.43
C VAL A 144 -9.33 -2.74 1.60
N ALA A 145 -9.52 -2.05 2.72
CA ALA A 145 -10.81 -1.44 3.07
C ALA A 145 -11.14 -0.23 2.18
N ARG A 146 -10.15 0.63 1.89
CA ARG A 146 -10.34 1.82 1.03
C ARG A 146 -10.10 1.52 -0.45
N GLY A 147 -9.21 0.57 -0.75
CA GLY A 147 -8.73 0.30 -2.09
C GLY A 147 -9.54 -0.72 -2.88
N VAL A 148 -9.93 -1.85 -2.27
CA VAL A 148 -10.43 -3.03 -3.01
C VAL A 148 -11.81 -3.52 -2.51
N GLN A 149 -12.26 -3.07 -1.33
CA GLN A 149 -13.47 -3.58 -0.70
C GLN A 149 -14.74 -3.40 -1.55
N ALA A 150 -14.86 -2.30 -2.29
CA ALA A 150 -16.04 -2.08 -3.16
C ALA A 150 -16.14 -3.14 -4.27
N GLU A 151 -15.01 -3.55 -4.85
CA GLU A 151 -14.97 -4.61 -5.86
C GLU A 151 -15.25 -5.99 -5.26
N ILE A 152 -14.84 -6.22 -4.00
CA ILE A 152 -15.19 -7.42 -3.25
C ILE A 152 -16.69 -7.45 -2.93
N ASP A 153 -17.27 -6.34 -2.50
CA ASP A 153 -18.70 -6.27 -2.18
C ASP A 153 -19.56 -6.49 -3.43
N ALA A 154 -19.11 -6.04 -4.59
CA ALA A 154 -19.76 -6.33 -5.87
C ALA A 154 -19.83 -7.84 -6.20
N ILE A 155 -18.92 -8.67 -5.64
CA ILE A 155 -18.99 -10.14 -5.75
C ILE A 155 -20.20 -10.67 -4.98
N ALA A 156 -20.49 -10.11 -3.81
CA ALA A 156 -21.68 -10.50 -3.05
C ALA A 156 -22.96 -10.10 -3.80
N ASP A 157 -22.99 -8.94 -4.44
CA ASP A 157 -24.14 -8.46 -5.21
C ASP A 157 -24.37 -9.28 -6.49
N MET A 158 -23.30 -9.67 -7.20
CA MET A 158 -23.40 -10.54 -8.38
C MET A 158 -23.89 -11.95 -8.03
N LYS A 159 -23.58 -12.47 -6.83
CA LYS A 159 -24.06 -13.77 -6.34
C LYS A 159 -25.59 -13.79 -6.23
N ILE A 160 -26.21 -12.67 -5.85
CA ILE A 160 -27.67 -12.53 -5.81
C ILE A 160 -28.26 -12.65 -7.23
N ASN A 161 -27.56 -12.13 -8.23
CA ASN A 161 -28.02 -12.02 -9.61
C ASN A 161 -27.57 -13.16 -10.54
N SER A 162 -26.76 -14.10 -10.06
CA SER A 162 -26.24 -15.24 -10.85
C SER A 162 -26.12 -16.50 -10.00
N PRO A 163 -27.21 -17.30 -9.88
CA PRO A 163 -27.28 -18.47 -8.99
C PRO A 163 -26.30 -19.60 -9.33
N HIS A 164 -25.85 -19.68 -10.58
CA HIS A 164 -24.88 -20.69 -11.05
C HIS A 164 -23.43 -20.32 -10.77
N TRP A 165 -23.17 -19.11 -10.27
CA TRP A 165 -21.82 -18.66 -9.97
C TRP A 165 -21.42 -18.97 -8.53
N ASN A 166 -20.25 -19.58 -8.35
CA ASN A 166 -19.69 -19.88 -7.04
C ASN A 166 -19.01 -18.66 -6.42
N GLY A 167 -19.77 -17.61 -6.10
CA GLY A 167 -19.24 -16.36 -5.53
C GLY A 167 -18.50 -16.55 -4.20
N ASN A 168 -18.79 -17.62 -3.44
CA ASN A 168 -18.07 -17.95 -2.21
C ASN A 168 -16.62 -18.39 -2.48
N GLU A 169 -16.38 -19.09 -3.58
CA GLU A 169 -15.04 -19.52 -3.98
C GLU A 169 -14.22 -18.34 -4.52
N GLU A 170 -14.86 -17.47 -5.30
CA GLU A 170 -14.22 -16.25 -5.79
C GLU A 170 -13.86 -15.31 -4.64
N LEU A 171 -14.75 -15.12 -3.66
CA LEU A 171 -14.45 -14.33 -2.46
C LEU A 171 -13.19 -14.87 -1.74
N LYS A 172 -13.14 -16.19 -1.51
CA LYS A 172 -11.97 -16.84 -0.88
C LYS A 172 -10.69 -16.67 -1.69
N LYS A 173 -10.78 -16.75 -3.02
CA LYS A 173 -9.64 -16.53 -3.94
C LYS A 173 -9.12 -15.10 -3.82
N GLN A 174 -10.01 -14.10 -3.78
CA GLN A 174 -9.62 -12.70 -3.64
C GLN A 174 -9.01 -12.41 -2.26
N GLU A 175 -9.60 -12.94 -1.18
CA GLU A 175 -9.02 -12.79 0.17
C GLU A 175 -7.65 -13.45 0.31
N SER A 176 -7.46 -14.62 -0.31
CA SER A 176 -6.17 -15.31 -0.37
C SER A 176 -5.14 -14.48 -1.14
N THR A 177 -5.55 -13.90 -2.27
CA THR A 177 -4.70 -13.02 -3.09
C THR A 177 -4.27 -11.78 -2.31
N LEU A 178 -5.21 -11.09 -1.66
CA LEU A 178 -4.93 -9.92 -0.83
C LEU A 178 -3.98 -10.26 0.33
N SER A 179 -4.19 -11.39 1.00
CA SER A 179 -3.35 -11.82 2.12
C SER A 179 -1.93 -12.12 1.66
N LEU A 180 -1.78 -12.85 0.55
CA LEU A 180 -0.46 -13.17 -0.01
C LEU A 180 0.29 -11.92 -0.49
N VAL A 181 -0.38 -11.00 -1.19
CA VAL A 181 0.22 -9.73 -1.64
C VAL A 181 0.64 -8.87 -0.44
N SER A 182 -0.21 -8.76 0.58
CA SER A 182 0.09 -8.01 1.81
C SER A 182 1.30 -8.60 2.55
N TYR A 183 1.37 -9.93 2.61
CA TYR A 183 2.49 -10.66 3.20
C TYR A 183 3.79 -10.42 2.42
N ILE A 184 3.77 -10.51 1.09
CA ILE A 184 4.93 -10.25 0.23
C ILE A 184 5.43 -8.80 0.38
N LEU A 185 4.52 -7.85 0.55
CA LEU A 185 4.84 -6.44 0.80
C LEU A 185 5.33 -6.16 2.24
N GLY A 186 5.34 -7.17 3.13
CA GLY A 186 5.76 -6.99 4.53
C GLY A 186 4.77 -6.21 5.40
N LEU A 187 3.52 -6.05 4.95
CA LEU A 187 2.46 -5.35 5.69
C LEU A 187 1.83 -6.23 6.78
N THR A 188 2.04 -7.54 6.71
CA THR A 188 1.54 -8.52 7.67
C THR A 188 2.48 -9.72 7.72
N THR A 189 2.58 -10.36 8.87
CA THR A 189 3.29 -11.63 9.04
C THR A 189 2.41 -12.84 8.73
N ASN A 190 1.09 -12.64 8.63
CA ASN A 190 0.14 -13.72 8.38
C ASN A 190 -0.13 -13.89 6.87
N LYS A 191 0.51 -14.89 6.27
CA LYS A 191 0.37 -15.22 4.84
C LYS A 191 -1.06 -15.59 4.41
N LYS A 192 -1.87 -16.18 5.29
CA LYS A 192 -3.18 -16.76 4.93
C LYS A 192 -4.34 -15.82 5.20
N ASP A 193 -4.30 -15.14 6.33
CA ASP A 193 -5.41 -14.33 6.84
C ASP A 193 -5.00 -12.89 7.12
N GLY A 194 -3.79 -12.49 6.73
CA GLY A 194 -3.25 -11.16 7.04
C GLY A 194 -4.03 -10.00 6.44
N ALA A 195 -4.89 -10.24 5.46
CA ALA A 195 -5.83 -9.25 4.94
C ALA A 195 -7.24 -9.35 5.56
N LYS A 196 -7.50 -10.17 6.57
CA LYS A 196 -8.85 -10.31 7.18
C LYS A 196 -9.15 -9.27 8.26
N ASP A 197 -8.14 -8.84 9.02
CA ASP A 197 -8.29 -7.84 10.08
C ASP A 197 -8.22 -6.40 9.53
N ARG A 198 -9.03 -6.10 8.50
CA ARG A 198 -9.03 -4.81 7.77
C ARG A 198 -10.11 -3.82 8.19
N LEU A 199 -11.02 -4.23 9.08
CA LEU A 199 -12.21 -3.46 9.43
C LEU A 199 -11.98 -2.63 10.69
N GLY A 200 -12.54 -1.42 10.69
CA GLY A 200 -12.44 -0.48 11.81
C GLY A 200 -11.38 0.61 11.60
N MET A 201 -11.26 1.49 12.60
CA MET A 201 -10.33 2.61 12.59
C MET A 201 -8.91 2.10 12.90
N GLY A 202 -7.93 2.50 12.09
CA GLY A 202 -6.53 2.18 12.34
C GLY A 202 -5.95 2.89 13.56
N PRO A 203 -4.80 2.45 14.09
CA PRO A 203 -4.19 3.03 15.29
C PRO A 203 -3.74 4.48 15.07
N ILE A 204 -3.30 4.85 13.87
CA ILE A 204 -2.95 6.24 13.55
C ILE A 204 -4.23 7.08 13.44
N ALA A 205 -5.22 6.56 12.74
CA ALA A 205 -6.52 7.21 12.58
C ALA A 205 -7.25 7.40 13.92
N SER A 206 -7.11 6.48 14.88
CA SER A 206 -7.76 6.57 16.19
C SER A 206 -7.16 7.69 17.05
N VAL A 207 -5.83 7.85 16.99
CA VAL A 207 -5.11 8.91 17.70
C VAL A 207 -5.52 10.31 17.22
N ILE A 208 -5.69 10.51 15.91
CA ILE A 208 -6.06 11.83 15.36
C ILE A 208 -7.58 12.03 15.24
N GLY A 209 -8.38 10.97 15.44
CA GLY A 209 -9.82 10.96 15.18
C GLY A 209 -10.58 12.07 15.91
N ASP A 210 -10.26 12.33 17.19
CA ASP A 210 -10.93 13.38 17.98
C ASP A 210 -10.68 14.78 17.42
N VAL A 211 -9.46 15.06 16.96
CA VAL A 211 -9.09 16.36 16.38
C VAL A 211 -9.93 16.62 15.12
N VAL A 212 -10.07 15.62 14.26
CA VAL A 212 -10.86 15.71 13.02
C VAL A 212 -12.35 15.76 13.31
N ASN A 213 -12.85 14.97 14.26
CA ASN A 213 -14.26 14.92 14.63
C ASN A 213 -14.74 16.24 15.25
N ASN A 214 -13.89 16.88 16.07
CA ASN A 214 -14.17 18.20 16.65
C ASN A 214 -14.22 19.31 15.59
N ALA A 215 -13.66 19.10 14.41
CA ALA A 215 -13.73 20.04 13.28
C ALA A 215 -14.87 19.73 12.30
N ARG A 216 -15.75 18.76 12.60
CA ARG A 216 -16.76 18.25 11.66
C ARG A 216 -17.61 19.32 10.98
N SER A 217 -18.11 20.29 11.75
CA SER A 217 -18.97 21.35 11.22
C SER A 217 -18.21 22.25 10.24
N PHE A 218 -16.96 22.57 10.55
CA PHE A 218 -16.09 23.34 9.68
C PHE A 218 -15.74 22.58 8.39
N LEU A 219 -15.35 21.30 8.51
CA LEU A 219 -14.97 20.49 7.35
C LEU A 219 -16.12 20.30 6.37
N LYS A 220 -17.36 20.13 6.86
CA LYS A 220 -18.56 20.06 6.01
C LYS A 220 -18.80 21.31 5.16
N LEU A 221 -18.35 22.47 5.62
CA LEU A 221 -18.54 23.73 4.90
C LEU A 221 -17.46 23.97 3.84
N HIS A 222 -16.27 23.39 4.01
CA HIS A 222 -15.10 23.73 3.19
C HIS A 222 -14.62 22.59 2.29
N ILE A 223 -15.02 21.34 2.56
CA ILE A 223 -14.63 20.17 1.78
C ILE A 223 -15.86 19.62 1.05
N HIS A 224 -15.76 19.59 -0.28
CA HIS A 224 -16.77 19.03 -1.16
C HIS A 224 -16.67 17.50 -1.16
N SER A 225 -17.24 16.87 -0.14
CA SER A 225 -17.30 15.42 0.01
C SER A 225 -18.55 14.98 0.78
N ASN A 226 -19.02 13.77 0.50
CA ASN A 226 -20.09 13.13 1.27
C ASN A 226 -19.63 12.79 2.70
N GLN A 227 -18.33 12.59 2.92
CA GLN A 227 -17.73 12.24 4.20
C GLN A 227 -16.42 13.04 4.45
N PRO A 228 -16.50 14.36 4.60
CA PRO A 228 -15.33 15.25 4.62
C PRO A 228 -14.36 14.95 5.77
N ASN A 229 -14.88 14.55 6.94
CA ASN A 229 -14.04 14.13 8.07
C ASN A 229 -13.18 12.91 7.74
N ILE A 230 -13.78 11.91 7.08
CA ILE A 230 -13.11 10.65 6.75
C ILE A 230 -12.03 10.92 5.69
N ASP A 231 -12.31 11.79 4.72
CA ASP A 231 -11.32 12.18 3.71
C ASP A 231 -10.13 12.93 4.33
N VAL A 232 -10.38 13.85 5.26
CA VAL A 232 -9.30 14.55 5.98
C VAL A 232 -8.48 13.59 6.82
N LEU A 233 -9.15 12.69 7.54
CA LEU A 233 -8.50 11.66 8.34
C LEU A 233 -7.55 10.84 7.47
N HIS A 234 -8.04 10.32 6.34
CA HIS A 234 -7.25 9.55 5.38
C HIS A 234 -6.09 10.35 4.78
N ARG A 235 -6.29 11.62 4.44
CA ARG A 235 -5.20 12.47 3.92
C ARG A 235 -4.08 12.65 4.94
N ILE A 236 -4.44 12.84 6.20
CA ILE A 236 -3.46 12.98 7.28
C ILE A 236 -2.72 11.65 7.50
N THR A 237 -3.44 10.51 7.55
CA THR A 237 -2.79 9.21 7.76
C THR A 237 -1.94 8.76 6.57
N ASP A 238 -2.37 9.01 5.34
CA ASP A 238 -1.60 8.72 4.12
C ASP A 238 -0.34 9.63 4.04
N SER A 239 -0.46 10.90 4.40
CA SER A 239 0.70 11.82 4.49
C SER A 239 1.69 11.34 5.56
N TYR A 240 1.20 10.99 6.75
CA TYR A 240 2.05 10.43 7.81
C TYR A 240 2.78 9.17 7.35
N TYR A 241 2.09 8.28 6.64
CA TYR A 241 2.71 7.09 6.03
C TYR A 241 3.83 7.46 5.06
N ARG A 242 3.55 8.35 4.10
CA ARG A 242 4.53 8.82 3.12
C ARG A 242 5.79 9.37 3.79
N CYS A 243 5.64 10.08 4.91
CA CYS A 243 6.74 10.67 5.66
C CYS A 243 7.68 9.64 6.31
N TYR A 244 7.14 8.50 6.74
CA TYR A 244 7.88 7.51 7.55
C TYR A 244 8.18 6.19 6.84
N CYS A 245 7.56 5.92 5.68
CA CYS A 245 7.69 4.62 5.01
C CYS A 245 9.15 4.24 4.68
N GLU A 246 9.97 5.16 4.18
CA GLU A 246 11.38 4.88 3.86
C GLU A 246 12.22 4.60 5.11
N LYS A 247 12.06 5.44 6.15
CA LYS A 247 12.75 5.29 7.44
C LYS A 247 12.45 3.94 8.08
N GLU A 248 11.20 3.53 8.02
CA GLU A 248 10.74 2.28 8.57
C GLU A 248 10.96 1.09 7.62
N LYS A 249 11.57 1.26 6.44
CA LYS A 249 11.76 0.21 5.41
C LYS A 249 10.43 -0.45 4.98
N LEU A 250 9.44 0.36 4.65
CA LEU A 250 8.13 -0.04 4.15
C LEU A 250 7.98 0.33 2.66
N PRO A 251 7.07 -0.35 1.92
CA PRO A 251 6.78 -0.01 0.53
C PRO A 251 6.39 1.46 0.36
N ASN A 252 6.92 2.18 -0.63
CA ASN A 252 6.46 3.55 -0.84
C ASN A 252 4.98 3.62 -1.28
N GLU A 253 4.36 4.78 -1.11
CA GLU A 253 2.94 5.00 -1.42
C GLU A 253 2.60 4.67 -2.88
N GLN A 254 3.47 5.01 -3.83
CA GLN A 254 3.25 4.75 -5.25
C GLN A 254 3.16 3.25 -5.56
N LEU A 255 3.99 2.42 -4.92
CA LEU A 255 3.94 0.97 -5.05
C LEU A 255 2.61 0.42 -4.51
N ILE A 256 2.16 0.89 -3.34
CA ILE A 256 0.87 0.50 -2.76
C ILE A 256 -0.28 0.86 -3.70
N ASP A 257 -0.31 2.09 -4.22
CA ASP A 257 -1.38 2.56 -5.10
C ASP A 257 -1.42 1.79 -6.44
N ASN A 258 -0.25 1.44 -6.99
CA ASN A 258 -0.16 0.60 -8.18
C ASN A 258 -0.72 -0.81 -7.92
N VAL A 259 -0.39 -1.39 -6.76
CA VAL A 259 -0.90 -2.71 -6.35
C VAL A 259 -2.42 -2.67 -6.14
N ILE A 260 -2.96 -1.64 -5.48
CA ILE A 260 -4.42 -1.42 -5.37
C ILE A 260 -5.06 -1.45 -6.75
N LYS A 261 -4.51 -0.68 -7.70
CA LYS A 261 -5.05 -0.57 -9.05
C LYS A 261 -5.06 -1.90 -9.80
N GLU A 262 -3.97 -2.68 -9.72
CA GLU A 262 -3.91 -3.98 -10.39
C GLU A 262 -4.87 -4.98 -9.75
N VAL A 263 -4.98 -5.01 -8.42
CA VAL A 263 -5.91 -5.89 -7.72
C VAL A 263 -7.36 -5.57 -8.11
N ARG A 264 -7.77 -4.29 -8.11
CA ARG A 264 -9.11 -3.87 -8.57
C ARG A 264 -9.38 -4.31 -10.00
N ALA A 265 -8.41 -4.13 -10.89
CA ALA A 265 -8.52 -4.55 -12.28
C ALA A 265 -8.67 -6.08 -12.40
N SER A 266 -7.92 -6.85 -11.60
CA SER A 266 -8.02 -8.31 -11.57
C SER A 266 -9.37 -8.81 -11.06
N VAL A 267 -9.89 -8.22 -9.97
CA VAL A 267 -11.23 -8.55 -9.46
C VAL A 267 -12.28 -8.25 -10.52
N SER A 268 -12.20 -7.10 -11.17
CA SER A 268 -13.12 -6.69 -12.24
C SER A 268 -13.08 -7.65 -13.44
N ARG A 269 -11.89 -8.06 -13.89
CA ARG A 269 -11.72 -9.06 -14.97
C ARG A 269 -12.34 -10.40 -14.59
N SER A 270 -12.06 -10.87 -13.37
CA SER A 270 -12.59 -12.15 -12.85
C SER A 270 -14.12 -12.14 -12.77
N ASN A 271 -14.71 -11.03 -12.31
CA ASN A 271 -16.15 -10.83 -12.25
C ASN A 271 -16.79 -10.82 -13.65
N PHE A 272 -16.17 -10.13 -14.61
CA PHE A 272 -16.68 -10.05 -15.98
C PHE A 272 -16.64 -11.41 -16.71
N ALA A 273 -15.55 -12.16 -16.57
CA ALA A 273 -15.43 -13.50 -17.16
C ALA A 273 -16.49 -14.45 -16.57
N SER A 274 -16.68 -14.40 -15.25
CA SER A 274 -17.67 -15.20 -14.53
C SER A 274 -19.11 -14.86 -14.94
N ALA A 275 -19.44 -13.57 -15.10
CA ALA A 275 -20.76 -13.11 -15.56
C ALA A 275 -21.10 -13.61 -16.98
N LYS A 276 -20.10 -13.96 -17.79
CA LYS A 276 -20.27 -14.53 -19.14
C LYS A 276 -20.32 -16.06 -19.16
N GLY A 277 -20.31 -16.72 -18.01
CA GLY A 277 -20.31 -18.18 -17.93
C GLY A 277 -19.01 -18.84 -18.38
N LEU A 278 -17.92 -18.06 -18.52
CA LEU A 278 -16.59 -18.65 -18.68
C LEU A 278 -16.14 -19.21 -17.33
N PRO A 279 -15.48 -20.39 -17.31
CA PRO A 279 -14.89 -20.89 -16.08
C PRO A 279 -13.96 -19.84 -15.48
N SER A 280 -14.16 -19.48 -14.20
CA SER A 280 -13.24 -18.63 -13.43
C SER A 280 -11.86 -19.29 -13.25
N SER A 281 -11.74 -20.56 -13.65
CA SER A 281 -10.49 -21.29 -13.70
C SER A 281 -9.57 -20.65 -14.74
N ILE A 282 -8.52 -19.99 -14.22
CA ILE A 282 -7.27 -19.69 -14.90
C ILE A 282 -7.32 -18.46 -15.83
N ASP A 283 -7.63 -17.27 -15.30
CA ASP A 283 -6.88 -16.10 -15.77
C ASP A 283 -5.52 -16.12 -15.04
N PRO A 284 -4.41 -16.55 -15.67
CA PRO A 284 -3.09 -16.53 -15.02
C PRO A 284 -2.69 -15.11 -14.60
N GLU A 285 -3.23 -14.08 -15.27
CA GLU A 285 -3.08 -12.65 -14.89
C GLU A 285 -3.76 -12.30 -13.57
N SER A 286 -4.71 -13.12 -13.10
CA SER A 286 -5.41 -12.91 -11.83
C SER A 286 -4.72 -13.56 -10.63
N SER A 287 -3.64 -14.31 -10.83
CA SER A 287 -2.92 -14.94 -9.72
C SER A 287 -2.12 -13.91 -8.92
N ALA A 288 -2.05 -14.08 -7.60
CA ALA A 288 -1.26 -13.22 -6.72
C ALA A 288 0.20 -13.09 -7.19
N TYR A 289 0.83 -14.21 -7.58
CA TYR A 289 2.21 -14.21 -8.07
C TYR A 289 2.37 -13.44 -9.38
N ARG A 290 1.38 -13.48 -10.28
CA ARG A 290 1.42 -12.68 -11.52
C ARG A 290 1.26 -11.19 -11.24
N MET A 291 0.41 -10.80 -10.28
CA MET A 291 0.33 -9.41 -9.82
C MET A 291 1.64 -8.94 -9.21
N ILE A 292 2.27 -9.77 -8.37
CA ILE A 292 3.59 -9.51 -7.78
C ILE A 292 4.64 -9.32 -8.90
N SER A 293 4.70 -10.24 -9.85
CA SER A 293 5.60 -10.16 -11.01
C SER A 293 5.44 -8.86 -11.79
N LYS A 294 4.19 -8.51 -12.14
CA LYS A 294 3.88 -7.36 -13.01
C LYS A 294 4.01 -6.01 -12.30
N THR A 295 3.60 -5.93 -11.03
CA THR A 295 3.35 -4.65 -10.34
C THR A 295 4.41 -4.34 -9.29
N ILE A 296 5.05 -5.37 -8.74
CA ILE A 296 6.07 -5.24 -7.69
C ILE A 296 7.47 -5.49 -8.27
N LEU A 297 7.69 -6.65 -8.90
CA LEU A 297 9.00 -7.07 -9.37
C LEU A 297 9.43 -6.36 -10.65
N ASP A 298 8.59 -6.37 -11.68
CA ASP A 298 8.95 -5.83 -12.99
C ASP A 298 9.37 -4.36 -12.96
N PRO A 299 8.63 -3.44 -12.30
CA PRO A 299 9.03 -2.03 -12.27
C PRO A 299 10.37 -1.80 -11.58
N ALA A 300 10.69 -2.58 -10.56
CA ALA A 300 11.94 -2.46 -9.81
C ALA A 300 13.12 -3.11 -10.57
N ILE A 301 12.93 -4.34 -11.01
CA ILE A 301 13.97 -5.16 -11.62
C ILE A 301 14.23 -4.72 -13.06
N SER A 302 13.21 -4.35 -13.85
CA SER A 302 13.41 -3.91 -15.25
C SER A 302 14.33 -2.69 -15.35
N VAL A 303 14.25 -1.74 -14.41
CA VAL A 303 15.12 -0.56 -14.41
C VAL A 303 16.58 -0.95 -14.13
N MET A 304 16.79 -1.83 -13.14
CA MET A 304 18.12 -2.36 -12.82
C MET A 304 18.70 -3.14 -14.01
N TYR A 305 17.90 -4.04 -14.56
CA TYR A 305 18.23 -4.86 -15.71
C TYR A 305 18.57 -4.01 -16.94
N GLN A 306 17.76 -2.98 -17.26
CA GLN A 306 18.04 -2.09 -18.39
C GLN A 306 19.37 -1.36 -18.24
N ARG A 307 19.71 -0.87 -17.04
CA ARG A 307 21.01 -0.23 -16.78
C ARG A 307 22.17 -1.22 -16.99
N GLN A 308 22.05 -2.43 -16.46
CA GLN A 308 23.05 -3.49 -16.65
C GLN A 308 23.19 -3.88 -18.13
N MET A 309 22.06 -3.98 -18.84
CA MET A 309 22.00 -4.31 -20.25
C MET A 309 22.67 -3.23 -21.11
N THR A 310 22.33 -1.95 -20.92
CA THR A 310 22.97 -0.83 -21.62
C THR A 310 24.47 -0.83 -21.35
N SER A 311 24.89 -1.05 -20.10
CA SER A 311 26.31 -1.17 -19.75
C SER A 311 26.98 -2.32 -20.51
N LYS A 312 26.37 -3.51 -20.52
CA LYS A 312 26.86 -4.68 -21.27
C LYS A 312 26.95 -4.40 -22.78
N ILE A 313 25.99 -3.70 -23.37
CA ILE A 313 26.01 -3.33 -24.81
C ILE A 313 27.16 -2.36 -25.11
N LEU A 314 27.41 -1.40 -24.20
CA LEU A 314 28.48 -0.42 -24.35
C LEU A 314 29.87 -1.04 -24.10
N SER A 315 29.97 -2.01 -23.19
CA SER A 315 31.25 -2.65 -22.81
C SER A 315 31.62 -3.85 -23.68
N ASN A 316 30.64 -4.62 -24.19
CA ASN A 316 30.90 -5.86 -24.92
C ASN A 316 31.08 -5.62 -26.43
N VAL A 317 32.23 -5.06 -26.78
CA VAL A 317 32.89 -5.37 -28.05
C VAL A 317 33.73 -6.63 -27.80
N HIS A 318 33.18 -7.82 -28.05
CA HIS A 318 33.99 -9.04 -28.03
C HIS A 318 34.67 -9.20 -29.39
N ARG A 319 36.01 -9.27 -29.40
CA ARG A 319 36.79 -9.70 -30.56
C ARG A 319 36.88 -11.22 -30.55
N GLU A 320 36.15 -11.86 -31.46
CA GLU A 320 36.46 -13.23 -31.87
C GLU A 320 37.43 -13.19 -33.05
N ASN A 321 38.18 -14.29 -33.27
CA ASN A 321 39.21 -14.40 -34.30
C ASN A 321 38.71 -14.16 -35.74
N ASN A 322 37.39 -14.02 -35.97
CA ASN A 322 36.76 -13.77 -37.27
C ASN A 322 35.95 -12.45 -37.34
N GLY A 323 36.13 -11.51 -36.41
CA GLY A 323 35.51 -10.17 -36.44
C GLY A 323 34.76 -9.79 -35.16
N GLU A 324 34.50 -8.50 -34.96
CA GLU A 324 33.72 -7.99 -33.81
C GLU A 324 32.24 -8.32 -33.99
N LYS A 325 31.70 -9.23 -33.18
CA LYS A 325 30.25 -9.41 -33.02
C LYS A 325 29.82 -8.78 -31.71
N LYS A 326 28.99 -7.74 -31.82
CA LYS A 326 28.31 -7.15 -30.65
C LYS A 326 27.17 -8.09 -30.24
N LYS A 327 27.10 -8.44 -28.96
CA LYS A 327 25.93 -9.15 -28.41
C LYS A 327 24.67 -8.31 -28.67
N THR A 328 23.63 -8.95 -29.19
CA THR A 328 22.34 -8.32 -29.43
C THR A 328 21.55 -8.16 -28.13
N THR A 329 20.58 -7.26 -28.15
CA THR A 329 19.59 -7.07 -27.07
C THR A 329 18.94 -8.40 -26.65
N VAL A 330 18.54 -9.23 -27.63
CA VAL A 330 17.87 -10.50 -27.39
C VAL A 330 18.81 -11.50 -26.71
N GLU A 331 20.08 -11.57 -27.09
CA GLU A 331 21.05 -12.48 -26.47
C GLU A 331 21.29 -12.13 -24.99
N ILE A 332 21.36 -10.84 -24.64
CA ILE A 332 21.50 -10.40 -23.25
C ILE A 332 20.24 -10.70 -22.43
N GLN A 333 19.05 -10.61 -23.04
CA GLN A 333 17.79 -11.01 -22.42
C GLN A 333 17.72 -12.52 -22.16
N LYS A 334 18.19 -13.34 -23.11
CA LYS A 334 18.30 -14.79 -22.92
C LYS A 334 19.34 -15.14 -21.84
N GLU A 335 20.49 -14.46 -21.82
CA GLU A 335 21.54 -14.64 -20.79
C GLU A 335 21.03 -14.34 -19.38
N TYR A 336 20.12 -13.36 -19.22
CA TYR A 336 19.53 -13.04 -17.92
C TYR A 336 18.66 -14.17 -17.35
N LEU A 337 18.04 -14.93 -18.23
CA LEU A 337 17.24 -16.12 -17.90
C LEU A 337 18.06 -17.41 -17.82
N ALA A 338 19.36 -17.35 -18.15
CA ALA A 338 20.19 -18.55 -18.20
C ALA A 338 20.38 -19.15 -16.80
N THR A 339 20.24 -20.46 -16.73
CA THR A 339 20.56 -21.30 -15.57
C THR A 339 21.90 -21.99 -15.78
N ASP A 340 22.52 -22.44 -14.70
CA ASP A 340 23.73 -23.26 -14.76
C ASP A 340 23.43 -24.68 -15.28
N GLU A 341 24.45 -25.54 -15.30
CA GLU A 341 24.36 -26.93 -15.77
C GLU A 341 23.31 -27.76 -15.01
N THR A 342 22.91 -27.35 -13.80
CA THR A 342 21.88 -28.03 -13.01
C THR A 342 20.46 -27.66 -13.44
N LEU A 343 20.31 -26.68 -14.34
CA LEU A 343 19.05 -26.09 -14.78
C LEU A 343 18.22 -25.50 -13.63
N ASP A 344 18.83 -25.29 -12.46
CA ASP A 344 18.18 -24.68 -11.31
C ASP A 344 18.02 -23.17 -11.52
N LEU A 345 16.79 -22.69 -11.44
CA LEU A 345 16.48 -21.26 -11.51
C LEU A 345 17.26 -20.45 -10.46
N LYS A 346 17.59 -21.03 -9.30
CA LYS A 346 18.31 -20.33 -8.23
C LYS A 346 19.72 -19.86 -8.63
N SER A 347 20.32 -20.50 -9.63
CA SER A 347 21.61 -20.11 -10.19
C SER A 347 21.55 -18.83 -11.02
N SER A 348 20.39 -18.53 -11.61
CA SER A 348 20.18 -17.45 -12.57
C SER A 348 20.29 -16.06 -11.94
N GLN A 349 20.60 -15.05 -12.78
CA GLN A 349 20.63 -13.66 -12.32
C GLN A 349 19.21 -13.15 -11.98
N ILE A 350 18.20 -13.56 -12.75
CA ILE A 350 16.80 -13.16 -12.47
C ILE A 350 16.33 -13.61 -11.09
N TYR A 351 16.69 -14.81 -10.65
CA TYR A 351 16.37 -15.27 -9.29
C TYR A 351 17.07 -14.42 -8.22
N LYS A 352 18.36 -14.11 -8.42
CA LYS A 352 19.13 -13.27 -7.47
C LYS A 352 18.52 -11.88 -7.34
N ASP A 353 18.13 -11.27 -8.45
CA ASP A 353 17.52 -9.94 -8.46
C ASP A 353 16.13 -9.95 -7.79
N VAL A 354 15.31 -10.98 -8.04
CA VAL A 354 14.03 -11.19 -7.35
C VAL A 354 14.24 -11.37 -5.85
N LYS A 355 15.15 -12.25 -5.44
CA LYS A 355 15.47 -12.51 -4.03
C LYS A 355 15.92 -11.25 -3.31
N ASN A 356 16.87 -10.52 -3.89
CA ASN A 356 17.41 -9.30 -3.29
C ASN A 356 16.33 -8.23 -3.12
N TYR A 357 15.49 -8.03 -4.13
CA TYR A 357 14.43 -7.03 -4.05
C TYR A 357 13.32 -7.43 -3.06
N LEU A 358 12.86 -8.68 -3.10
CA LEU A 358 11.84 -9.16 -2.16
C LEU A 358 12.30 -9.08 -0.70
N LEU A 359 13.55 -9.50 -0.41
CA LEU A 359 14.12 -9.40 0.94
C LEU A 359 14.37 -7.96 1.38
N SER A 360 14.55 -7.02 0.45
CA SER A 360 14.63 -5.59 0.78
C SER A 360 13.30 -5.00 1.23
N ILE A 361 12.17 -5.61 0.84
CA ILE A 361 10.82 -5.21 1.24
C ILE A 361 10.38 -5.97 2.50
N ASN A 362 10.57 -7.29 2.51
CA ASN A 362 10.21 -8.16 3.61
C ASN A 362 11.32 -9.19 3.85
N GLU A 363 12.10 -8.98 4.91
CA GLU A 363 13.20 -9.86 5.31
C GLU A 363 12.72 -11.24 5.81
N ASN A 364 11.45 -11.39 6.15
CA ASN A 364 10.87 -12.61 6.72
C ASN A 364 10.29 -13.58 5.67
N LEU A 365 10.56 -13.33 4.38
CA LEU A 365 10.10 -14.22 3.31
C LEU A 365 10.87 -15.54 3.32
N THR A 366 10.13 -16.63 3.18
CA THR A 366 10.74 -17.96 3.09
C THR A 366 11.32 -18.20 1.69
N GLU A 367 12.20 -19.20 1.60
CA GLU A 367 12.76 -19.63 0.32
C GLU A 367 11.68 -20.08 -0.68
N ASP A 368 10.57 -20.65 -0.20
CA ASP A 368 9.44 -21.06 -1.03
C ASP A 368 8.66 -19.86 -1.57
N ASP A 369 8.53 -18.79 -0.78
CA ASP A 369 7.90 -17.54 -1.23
C ASP A 369 8.70 -16.90 -2.35
N ILE A 370 10.02 -16.80 -2.15
CA ILE A 370 10.97 -16.24 -3.13
C ILE A 370 10.97 -17.10 -4.40
N SER A 371 11.06 -18.42 -4.25
CA SER A 371 11.05 -19.35 -5.39
C SER A 371 9.76 -19.25 -6.19
N SER A 372 8.60 -19.17 -5.54
CA SER A 372 7.31 -19.05 -6.23
C SER A 372 7.20 -17.74 -7.02
N CYS A 373 7.67 -16.63 -6.43
CA CYS A 373 7.72 -15.33 -7.10
C CYS A 373 8.70 -15.35 -8.28
N ALA A 374 9.91 -15.89 -8.09
CA ALA A 374 10.94 -15.95 -9.12
C ALA A 374 10.52 -16.82 -10.31
N LYS A 375 9.88 -17.97 -10.05
CA LYS A 375 9.33 -18.83 -11.11
C LYS A 375 8.28 -18.08 -11.93
N ASN A 376 7.35 -17.38 -11.28
CA ASN A 376 6.34 -16.61 -12.00
C ASN A 376 6.96 -15.43 -12.78
N TYR A 377 7.94 -14.74 -12.19
CA TYR A 377 8.61 -13.61 -12.83
C TYR A 377 9.45 -14.05 -14.03
N TYR A 378 10.09 -15.22 -13.98
CA TYR A 378 10.75 -15.85 -15.13
C TYR A 378 9.79 -16.01 -16.31
N GLU A 379 8.63 -16.63 -16.08
CA GLU A 379 7.61 -16.86 -17.12
C GLU A 379 7.09 -15.53 -17.67
N PHE A 380 6.79 -14.58 -16.78
CA PHE A 380 6.36 -13.22 -17.15
C PHE A 380 7.40 -12.49 -18.01
N PHE A 381 8.68 -12.54 -17.62
CA PHE A 381 9.76 -11.88 -18.36
C PHE A 381 9.95 -12.51 -19.75
N ARG A 382 9.93 -13.85 -19.83
CA ARG A 382 10.02 -14.57 -21.10
C ARG A 382 8.90 -14.15 -22.05
N GLU A 383 7.67 -14.13 -21.56
CA GLU A 383 6.47 -13.79 -22.34
C GLU A 383 6.48 -12.31 -22.78
N LYS A 384 6.79 -11.39 -21.87
CA LYS A 384 6.85 -9.94 -22.13
C LYS A 384 7.80 -9.60 -23.29
N TYR A 385 8.91 -10.32 -23.39
CA TYR A 385 9.94 -10.08 -24.42
C TYR A 385 9.91 -11.08 -25.58
N PHE A 386 8.91 -11.98 -25.63
CA PHE A 386 8.79 -13.02 -26.66
C PHE A 386 10.10 -13.82 -26.85
N LEU A 387 10.74 -14.17 -25.74
CA LEU A 387 12.04 -14.84 -25.78
C LEU A 387 11.87 -16.32 -26.09
N ASP A 388 12.54 -16.76 -27.15
CA ASP A 388 12.67 -18.17 -27.51
C ASP A 388 13.69 -18.87 -26.60
N VAL A 389 13.28 -19.12 -25.36
CA VAL A 389 13.97 -19.92 -24.32
C VAL A 389 12.95 -20.89 -23.70
N HIS A 390 13.43 -21.99 -23.13
CA HIS A 390 12.55 -23.02 -22.58
C HIS A 390 11.73 -22.49 -21.41
N SER A 391 10.48 -22.93 -21.28
CA SER A 391 9.70 -22.65 -20.08
C SER A 391 10.18 -23.48 -18.89
N LEU A 392 9.89 -23.02 -17.67
CA LEU A 392 10.25 -23.78 -16.48
C LEU A 392 9.58 -25.16 -16.49
N VAL A 393 8.36 -25.27 -17.00
CA VAL A 393 7.65 -26.55 -17.20
C VAL A 393 8.42 -27.46 -18.17
N GLN A 394 9.03 -26.91 -19.21
CA GLN A 394 9.86 -27.68 -20.13
C GLN A 394 11.21 -28.09 -19.51
N LEU A 395 11.68 -27.37 -18.48
CA LEU A 395 12.94 -27.64 -17.78
C LEU A 395 12.79 -28.62 -16.60
N GLU A 396 11.60 -28.72 -15.99
CA GLU A 396 11.30 -29.59 -14.84
C GLU A 396 11.76 -31.07 -15.02
N PRO A 397 11.51 -31.73 -16.18
CA PRO A 397 11.96 -33.10 -16.39
C PRO A 397 13.48 -33.28 -16.29
N PHE A 398 14.25 -32.24 -16.62
CA PHE A 398 15.71 -32.29 -16.69
C PHE A 398 16.39 -31.93 -15.35
N GLN A 399 15.71 -31.17 -14.49
CA GLN A 399 16.21 -30.79 -13.16
C GLN A 399 16.39 -31.99 -12.21
N SER A 400 15.60 -33.05 -12.39
CA SER A 400 15.68 -34.26 -11.56
C SER A 400 16.78 -35.25 -12.00
N VAL A 401 17.20 -35.19 -13.26
CA VAL A 401 18.19 -36.13 -13.84
C VAL A 401 19.62 -35.80 -13.38
N ASN A 402 19.92 -34.52 -13.16
CA ASN A 402 21.25 -34.06 -12.73
C ASN A 402 21.55 -34.31 -11.24
N GLY A 403 20.54 -34.68 -10.43
CA GLY A 403 20.73 -35.11 -9.05
C GLY A 403 21.36 -36.51 -8.89
N ILE A 404 21.46 -37.30 -9.97
CA ILE A 404 21.90 -38.71 -9.90
C ILE A 404 23.26 -38.96 -10.56
N GLN A 405 23.85 -38.01 -11.31
CA GLN A 405 25.11 -38.27 -12.01
C GLN A 405 26.20 -37.25 -11.71
N ASN A 406 26.87 -37.45 -10.58
CA ASN A 406 28.29 -37.13 -10.45
C ASN A 406 28.99 -38.04 -9.43
N LYS A 407 29.00 -39.34 -9.72
CA LYS A 407 30.17 -40.19 -9.41
C LYS A 407 30.90 -40.44 -10.73
N ARG A 408 31.84 -39.55 -11.05
CA ARG A 408 32.85 -39.77 -12.09
C ARG A 408 33.63 -41.04 -11.74
N ASN A 409 33.29 -42.17 -12.35
CA ASN A 409 34.28 -43.18 -12.71
C ASN A 409 34.37 -43.14 -14.23
N GLY A 410 35.57 -42.83 -14.71
CA GLY A 410 35.85 -42.64 -16.13
C GLY A 410 35.60 -43.92 -16.93
N ILE A 411 35.02 -43.75 -18.10
CA ILE A 411 35.12 -44.71 -19.18
C ILE A 411 35.78 -43.98 -20.34
N ILE A 412 37.03 -44.34 -20.60
CA ILE A 412 37.76 -44.04 -21.83
C ILE A 412 37.20 -44.98 -22.90
N PHE A 413 36.75 -44.42 -24.02
CA PHE A 413 36.52 -45.21 -25.24
C PHE A 413 37.77 -45.04 -26.12
N ASP A 414 38.61 -46.07 -26.18
CA ASP A 414 39.62 -46.21 -27.22
C ASP A 414 38.99 -46.80 -28.49
N ARG A 415 39.45 -46.30 -29.64
CA ARG A 415 39.18 -46.82 -30.98
C ARG A 415 40.18 -47.90 -31.36
#